data_AF-A0A849RBN2-F1
#
_entry.id   AF-A0A849RBN2-F1
#
_cell.length_a   1.000
_cell.length_b   1.000
_cell.length_c   1.000
_cell.angle_alpha   90.00
_cell.angle_beta   90.00
_cell.angle_gamma   90.00
#
_symmetry.space_group_name_H-M   'P 1'
#
loop_
_entity.id
_entity.type
_entity.pdbx_description
1 polymer ?
#
loop_
_entity_poly.entity_id
_entity_poly.type
_entity_poly.pdbx_seq_one_letter_code
_entity_poly.pdbx_strand_id
1 'polypeptide(L)'
;MSSIHDALDKAIQNAELEKENTSLKNVYHDQVISAHGTQHSVDPALLRQRRIVSLNNHDVESEAFRMLRTKILKQLRDNNWNSFAVTAPTQGAGKTTVAVNLAIAMAMDVNQSVLLVDLDLKYPKVHWYFGLENENGLRDYFLSGKPLSDIFVSPGIDRLTILPGRGQAVGSSEILSGPRMKTLVNEINSRNQSRIVIFDLPPVLATDDVLATMDYYDAILLVVEEGKSQPDEVKKTLKLLSGKNLLGTVLNKSQNPPEYLGY
;
A
#
# COMPACT_ATOMS: atom_id res chain seq x y z
N MET A 1 -13.38 43.62 -33.95
CA MET A 1 -12.11 43.44 -33.24
C MET A 1 -12.28 42.89 -31.81
N SER A 2 -13.37 42.21 -31.44
CA SER A 2 -13.61 41.78 -30.04
C SER A 2 -13.41 40.28 -29.77
N SER A 3 -13.06 39.45 -30.77
CA SER A 3 -12.92 37.99 -30.56
C SER A 3 -11.50 37.53 -30.19
N ILE A 4 -10.49 38.39 -30.34
CA ILE A 4 -9.09 38.06 -30.05
C ILE A 4 -8.72 38.46 -28.61
N HIS A 5 -9.30 39.54 -28.08
CA HIS A 5 -9.02 40.02 -26.72
C HIS A 5 -9.61 39.04 -25.68
N ASP A 6 -10.87 38.62 -25.85
CA ASP A 6 -11.54 37.64 -24.98
C ASP A 6 -10.84 36.26 -24.95
N ALA A 7 -10.18 35.88 -26.05
CA ALA A 7 -9.42 34.63 -26.13
C ALA A 7 -8.09 34.72 -25.37
N LEU A 8 -7.45 35.90 -25.37
CA LEU A 8 -6.20 36.15 -24.66
C LEU A 8 -6.43 36.18 -23.13
N ASP A 9 -7.50 36.84 -22.70
CA ASP A 9 -7.85 36.95 -21.28
C ASP A 9 -8.19 35.59 -20.67
N LYS A 10 -8.92 34.74 -21.42
CA LYS A 10 -9.19 33.35 -21.00
C LYS A 10 -7.92 32.51 -20.90
N ALA A 11 -6.95 32.71 -21.79
CA ALA A 11 -5.69 31.98 -21.75
C ALA A 11 -4.83 32.38 -20.53
N ILE A 12 -4.82 33.68 -20.19
CA ILE A 12 -4.12 34.19 -19.00
C ILE A 12 -4.77 33.65 -17.72
N GLN A 13 -6.10 33.70 -17.63
CA GLN A 13 -6.84 33.21 -16.47
C GLN A 13 -6.65 31.70 -16.25
N ASN A 14 -6.60 30.90 -17.32
CA ASN A 14 -6.28 29.47 -17.23
C ASN A 14 -4.84 29.24 -16.77
N ALA A 15 -3.87 30.02 -17.25
CA ALA A 15 -2.48 29.90 -16.84
C ALA A 15 -2.25 30.29 -15.37
N GLU A 16 -3.02 31.25 -14.86
CA GLU A 16 -3.01 31.64 -13.44
C GLU A 16 -3.64 30.55 -12.55
N LEU A 17 -4.77 29.96 -12.97
CA LEU A 17 -5.40 28.83 -12.29
C LEU A 17 -4.50 27.59 -12.26
N GLU A 18 -3.72 27.32 -13.33
CA GLU A 18 -2.75 26.23 -13.35
C GLU A 18 -1.56 26.49 -12.41
N LYS A 19 -1.08 27.73 -12.33
CA LYS A 19 -0.03 28.12 -11.38
C LYS A 19 -0.51 28.01 -9.94
N GLU A 20 -1.71 28.47 -9.63
CA GLU A 20 -2.30 28.40 -8.28
C GLU A 20 -2.53 26.93 -7.86
N ASN A 21 -3.05 26.09 -8.76
CA ASN A 21 -3.17 24.65 -8.51
C ASN A 21 -1.81 23.95 -8.32
N THR A 22 -0.78 24.38 -9.03
CA THR A 22 0.59 23.85 -8.87
C THR A 22 1.20 24.28 -7.54
N SER A 23 1.00 25.55 -7.14
CA SER A 23 1.41 26.07 -5.83
C SER A 23 0.69 25.37 -4.68
N LEU A 24 -0.63 25.16 -4.78
CA LEU A 24 -1.39 24.40 -3.79
C LEU A 24 -0.91 22.96 -3.69
N LYS A 25 -0.69 22.27 -4.82
CA LYS A 25 -0.09 20.91 -4.84
C LYS A 25 1.26 20.87 -4.15
N ASN A 26 2.13 21.86 -4.39
CA ASN A 26 3.45 21.94 -3.76
C ASN A 26 3.36 22.19 -2.25
N VAL A 27 2.43 23.05 -1.81
CA VAL A 27 2.19 23.30 -0.37
C VAL A 27 1.67 22.04 0.34
N TYR A 28 0.75 21.30 -0.28
CA TYR A 28 0.30 20.01 0.27
C TYR A 28 1.41 18.95 0.26
N HIS A 29 2.26 18.94 -0.77
CA HIS A 29 3.41 18.04 -0.87
C HIS A 29 4.43 18.33 0.25
N ASP A 30 4.78 19.60 0.47
CA ASP A 30 5.71 20.02 1.52
C ASP A 30 5.17 19.77 2.93
N GLN A 31 3.86 19.96 3.16
CA GLN A 31 3.25 19.65 4.46
C GLN A 31 3.25 18.14 4.75
N VAL A 32 3.03 17.28 3.75
CA VAL A 32 3.13 15.82 3.90
C VAL A 32 4.59 15.35 4.06
N ILE A 33 5.55 16.06 3.46
CA ILE A 33 6.99 15.75 3.52
C ILE A 33 7.67 16.27 4.79
N SER A 34 7.11 17.29 5.45
CA SER A 34 7.70 17.94 6.63
C SER A 34 7.87 17.05 7.88
N ALA A 35 7.51 15.77 7.83
CA ALA A 35 7.70 14.81 8.92
C ALA A 35 8.90 13.87 8.66
N HIS A 36 10.14 14.39 8.70
CA HIS A 36 11.41 13.66 8.94
C HIS A 36 11.73 12.35 8.16
N GLY A 37 10.94 11.98 7.15
CA GLY A 37 11.14 10.74 6.40
C GLY A 37 12.30 10.82 5.41
N THR A 38 12.92 9.67 5.13
CA THR A 38 13.98 9.59 4.10
C THR A 38 13.36 9.61 2.71
N GLN A 39 13.81 10.50 1.83
CA GLN A 39 13.49 10.41 0.40
C GLN A 39 14.40 9.38 -0.27
N HIS A 40 13.82 8.53 -1.10
CA HIS A 40 14.55 7.54 -1.89
C HIS A 40 13.94 7.47 -3.28
N SER A 41 14.67 7.93 -4.31
CA SER A 41 14.20 7.83 -5.69
C SER A 41 14.39 6.40 -6.19
N VAL A 42 13.30 5.77 -6.64
CA VAL A 42 13.34 4.38 -7.13
C VAL A 42 13.52 4.33 -8.64
N ASP A 43 14.37 3.41 -9.10
CA ASP A 43 14.56 3.13 -10.53
C ASP A 43 13.31 2.40 -11.12
N PRO A 44 12.63 2.98 -12.12
CA PRO A 44 11.50 2.32 -12.79
C PRO A 44 11.85 0.97 -13.43
N ALA A 45 13.08 0.79 -13.93
CA ALA A 45 13.51 -0.47 -14.52
C ALA A 45 13.59 -1.59 -13.46
N LEU A 46 14.09 -1.25 -12.27
CA LEU A 46 14.16 -2.13 -11.12
C LEU A 46 12.76 -2.58 -10.66
N LEU A 47 11.82 -1.63 -10.57
CA LEU A 47 10.42 -1.92 -10.24
C LEU A 47 9.81 -2.90 -11.23
N ARG A 48 10.02 -2.68 -12.53
CA ARG A 48 9.55 -3.58 -13.59
C ARG A 48 10.17 -4.98 -13.47
N GLN A 49 11.48 -5.06 -13.25
CA GLN A 49 12.17 -6.34 -13.02
C GLN A 49 11.58 -7.12 -11.84
N ARG A 50 11.12 -6.40 -10.82
CA ARG A 50 10.51 -6.95 -9.61
C ARG A 50 8.98 -7.09 -9.69
N ARG A 51 8.42 -7.05 -10.91
CA ARG A 51 6.97 -7.22 -11.19
C ARG A 51 6.09 -6.14 -10.56
N ILE A 52 6.62 -4.93 -10.41
CA ILE A 52 5.86 -3.74 -10.08
C ILE A 52 5.51 -3.03 -11.37
N VAL A 53 4.25 -3.13 -11.75
CA VAL A 53 3.71 -2.74 -13.06
C VAL A 53 2.80 -1.52 -12.96
N SER A 54 2.35 -1.20 -11.75
CA SER A 54 1.33 -0.16 -11.54
C SER A 54 1.83 1.26 -11.85
N LEU A 55 3.14 1.50 -11.96
CA LEU A 55 3.67 2.80 -12.40
C LEU A 55 3.45 3.07 -13.90
N ASN A 56 3.30 2.03 -14.72
CA ASN A 56 3.14 2.18 -16.16
C ASN A 56 1.64 2.17 -16.51
N ASN A 57 1.18 3.19 -17.25
CA ASN A 57 -0.24 3.30 -17.60
C ASN A 57 -0.70 2.40 -18.77
N HIS A 58 0.22 1.68 -19.42
CA HIS A 58 -0.02 0.99 -20.70
C HIS A 58 0.07 -0.55 -20.63
N ASP A 59 0.44 -1.12 -19.49
CA ASP A 59 0.59 -2.58 -19.37
C ASP A 59 -0.76 -3.23 -18.98
N VAL A 60 -1.14 -4.35 -19.60
CA VAL A 60 -2.38 -5.10 -19.29
C VAL A 60 -2.46 -5.46 -17.79
N GLU A 61 -1.32 -5.84 -17.21
CA GLU A 61 -1.19 -6.16 -15.79
C GLU A 61 -1.48 -4.93 -14.89
N SER A 62 -1.17 -3.71 -15.36
CA SER A 62 -1.51 -2.47 -14.65
C SER A 62 -3.02 -2.20 -14.63
N GLU A 63 -3.74 -2.64 -15.66
CA GLU A 63 -5.20 -2.49 -15.75
C GLU A 63 -5.92 -3.33 -14.70
N ALA A 64 -5.45 -4.56 -14.45
CA ALA A 64 -5.95 -5.40 -13.37
C ALA A 64 -5.82 -4.70 -12.00
N PHE A 65 -4.69 -4.05 -11.71
CA PHE A 65 -4.52 -3.28 -10.46
C PHE A 65 -5.37 -2.01 -10.42
N ARG A 66 -5.60 -1.34 -11.56
CA ARG A 66 -6.53 -0.19 -11.64
C ARG A 66 -7.97 -0.61 -11.35
N MET A 67 -8.42 -1.74 -11.89
CA MET A 67 -9.73 -2.31 -11.60
C MET A 67 -9.85 -2.71 -10.12
N LEU A 68 -8.83 -3.39 -9.59
CA LEU A 68 -8.77 -3.79 -8.18
C LEU A 68 -8.84 -2.58 -7.25
N ARG A 69 -8.04 -1.54 -7.54
CA ARG A 69 -8.10 -0.25 -6.85
C ARG A 69 -9.50 0.33 -6.84
N THR A 70 -10.15 0.45 -8.00
CA THR A 70 -11.51 1.04 -8.10
C THR A 70 -12.51 0.28 -7.23
N LYS A 71 -12.46 -1.06 -7.25
CA LYS A 71 -13.33 -1.90 -6.42
C LYS A 71 -13.05 -1.70 -4.92
N ILE A 72 -11.79 -1.70 -4.51
CA ILE A 72 -11.43 -1.56 -3.09
C ILE A 72 -11.75 -0.15 -2.59
N LEU A 73 -11.39 0.91 -3.32
CA LEU A 73 -11.70 2.29 -2.94
C LEU A 73 -13.20 2.52 -2.78
N LYS A 74 -14.03 1.89 -3.62
CA LYS A 74 -15.48 1.93 -3.43
C LYS A 74 -15.90 1.29 -2.10
N GLN A 75 -15.44 0.08 -1.81
CA GLN A 75 -15.77 -0.60 -0.55
C GLN A 75 -15.28 0.16 0.68
N LEU A 76 -14.06 0.72 0.64
CA LEU A 76 -13.53 1.53 1.73
C LEU A 76 -14.43 2.74 2.01
N ARG A 77 -14.84 3.48 0.97
CA ARG A 77 -15.77 4.62 1.13
C ARG A 77 -17.14 4.19 1.65
N ASP A 78 -17.72 3.13 1.09
CA ASP A 78 -19.06 2.66 1.45
C ASP A 78 -19.15 2.24 2.92
N ASN A 79 -18.03 1.77 3.51
CA ASN A 79 -17.97 1.33 4.90
C ASN A 79 -17.27 2.33 5.85
N ASN A 80 -16.87 3.50 5.35
CA ASN A 80 -16.05 4.47 6.09
C ASN A 80 -14.77 3.86 6.69
N TRP A 81 -14.10 3.01 5.91
CA TRP A 81 -12.82 2.39 6.25
C TRP A 81 -11.67 3.14 5.59
N ASN A 82 -10.52 3.11 6.23
CA ASN A 82 -9.28 3.67 5.68
C ASN A 82 -8.10 2.68 5.77
N SER A 83 -8.30 1.46 6.26
CA SER A 83 -7.22 0.51 6.46
C SER A 83 -7.58 -0.91 6.08
N PHE A 84 -6.62 -1.64 5.50
CA PHE A 84 -6.79 -3.06 5.24
C PHE A 84 -5.45 -3.80 5.21
N ALA A 85 -5.50 -5.09 5.53
CA ALA A 85 -4.35 -5.97 5.41
C ALA A 85 -4.40 -6.79 4.12
N VAL A 86 -3.22 -7.10 3.58
CA VAL A 86 -3.03 -8.04 2.48
C VAL A 86 -2.28 -9.24 3.02
N THR A 87 -2.87 -10.43 2.86
CA THR A 87 -2.28 -11.70 3.30
C THR A 87 -2.62 -12.81 2.32
N ALA A 88 -2.14 -14.03 2.57
CA ALA A 88 -2.42 -15.23 1.79
C ALA A 88 -2.55 -16.45 2.71
N PRO A 89 -3.15 -17.56 2.27
CA PRO A 89 -3.15 -18.80 3.04
C PRO A 89 -1.72 -19.29 3.33
N THR A 90 -0.87 -19.31 2.30
CA THR A 90 0.47 -19.90 2.35
C THR A 90 1.51 -18.99 1.69
N GLN A 91 2.79 -19.31 1.93
CA GLN A 91 3.91 -18.54 1.39
C GLN A 91 3.96 -18.64 -0.14
N GLY A 92 4.39 -17.54 -0.78
CA GLY A 92 4.67 -17.55 -2.21
C GLY A 92 3.52 -17.09 -3.10
N ALA A 93 2.30 -16.93 -2.58
CA ALA A 93 1.14 -16.49 -3.36
C ALA A 93 1.25 -15.08 -3.96
N GLY A 94 2.27 -14.30 -3.57
CA GLY A 94 2.54 -12.97 -4.10
C GLY A 94 1.78 -11.85 -3.38
N LYS A 95 1.36 -12.07 -2.12
CA LYS A 95 0.74 -11.07 -1.25
C LYS A 95 1.45 -9.72 -1.25
N THR A 96 2.79 -9.72 -1.10
CA THR A 96 3.59 -8.49 -1.06
C THR A 96 3.64 -7.81 -2.44
N THR A 97 3.74 -8.57 -3.53
CA THR A 97 3.66 -8.01 -4.90
C THR A 97 2.31 -7.33 -5.12
N VAL A 98 1.22 -7.95 -4.68
CA VAL A 98 -0.13 -7.39 -4.77
C VAL A 98 -0.27 -6.14 -3.91
N ALA A 99 0.22 -6.18 -2.66
CA ALA A 99 0.19 -5.05 -1.74
C ALA A 99 0.94 -3.83 -2.30
N VAL A 100 2.16 -4.04 -2.81
CA VAL A 100 3.00 -2.97 -3.39
C VAL A 100 2.35 -2.37 -4.65
N ASN A 101 1.91 -3.20 -5.59
CA ASN A 101 1.25 -2.71 -6.80
C ASN A 101 -0.05 -1.97 -6.49
N LEU A 102 -0.87 -2.51 -5.59
CA LEU A 102 -2.11 -1.88 -5.17
C LEU A 102 -1.87 -0.54 -4.47
N ALA A 103 -0.84 -0.45 -3.62
CA ALA A 103 -0.44 0.79 -2.97
C ALA A 103 -0.08 1.88 -3.98
N ILE A 104 0.72 1.53 -5.00
CA ILE A 104 1.09 2.43 -6.09
C ILE A 104 -0.14 2.84 -6.89
N ALA A 105 -0.97 1.87 -7.31
CA ALA A 105 -2.17 2.15 -8.09
C ALA A 105 -3.12 3.11 -7.34
N MET A 106 -3.30 2.91 -6.03
CA MET A 106 -4.07 3.81 -5.16
C MET A 106 -3.43 5.20 -5.07
N ALA A 107 -2.12 5.30 -4.88
CA ALA A 107 -1.41 6.58 -4.77
C ALA A 107 -1.45 7.40 -6.08
N MET A 108 -1.60 6.74 -7.23
CA MET A 108 -1.81 7.41 -8.52
C MET A 108 -3.18 8.13 -8.61
N ASP A 109 -4.16 7.78 -7.78
CA ASP A 109 -5.36 8.61 -7.64
C ASP A 109 -4.99 9.89 -6.88
N VAL A 110 -5.25 11.04 -7.50
CA VAL A 110 -4.88 12.36 -6.95
C VAL A 110 -5.58 12.68 -5.63
N ASN A 111 -6.69 11.99 -5.34
CA ASN A 111 -7.48 12.21 -4.12
C ASN A 111 -7.04 11.29 -2.97
N GLN A 112 -6.03 10.43 -3.17
CA GLN A 112 -5.65 9.42 -2.19
C GLN A 112 -4.21 9.61 -1.74
N SER A 113 -3.99 9.55 -0.41
CA SER A 113 -2.69 9.34 0.19
C SER A 113 -2.62 7.92 0.73
N VAL A 114 -1.50 7.22 0.51
CA VAL A 114 -1.35 5.80 0.81
C VAL A 114 -0.12 5.53 1.66
N LEU A 115 -0.30 4.84 2.78
CA LEU A 115 0.78 4.30 3.61
C LEU A 115 0.87 2.79 3.37
N LEU A 116 2.02 2.29 2.94
CA LEU A 116 2.30 0.85 2.90
C LEU A 116 3.16 0.46 4.10
N VAL A 117 2.67 -0.48 4.92
CA VAL A 117 3.32 -0.93 6.15
C VAL A 117 3.69 -2.41 6.00
N ASP A 118 4.97 -2.73 6.13
CA ASP A 118 5.47 -4.11 6.03
C ASP A 118 5.48 -4.77 7.42
N LEU A 119 4.35 -5.37 7.81
CA LEU A 119 4.18 -6.10 9.06
C LEU A 119 4.57 -7.57 8.97
N ASP A 120 5.13 -8.05 7.85
CA ASP A 120 5.80 -9.35 7.77
C ASP A 120 7.19 -9.25 8.43
N LEU A 121 7.23 -9.14 9.76
CA LEU A 121 8.47 -8.96 10.51
C LEU A 121 9.40 -10.19 10.42
N LYS A 122 8.87 -11.35 10.03
CA LYS A 122 9.64 -12.59 9.88
C LYS A 122 10.36 -12.65 8.54
N TYR A 123 9.72 -12.22 7.46
CA TYR A 123 10.29 -12.20 6.11
C TYR A 123 9.96 -10.90 5.37
N PRO A 124 10.43 -9.74 5.87
CA PRO A 124 10.05 -8.45 5.30
C PRO A 124 10.62 -8.32 3.89
N LYS A 125 9.79 -7.81 2.98
CA LYS A 125 10.12 -7.76 1.54
C LYS A 125 9.78 -6.46 0.85
N VAL A 126 9.01 -5.56 1.47
CA VAL A 126 8.61 -4.30 0.82
C VAL A 126 9.85 -3.47 0.44
N HIS A 127 10.84 -3.39 1.34
CA HIS A 127 12.09 -2.69 1.07
C HIS A 127 12.79 -3.20 -0.20
N TRP A 128 12.73 -4.52 -0.44
CA TRP A 128 13.34 -5.15 -1.60
C TRP A 128 12.62 -4.73 -2.88
N TYR A 129 11.30 -4.55 -2.91
CA TYR A 129 10.64 -4.09 -4.14
C TYR A 129 11.11 -2.70 -4.55
N PHE A 130 11.19 -1.77 -3.59
CA PHE A 130 11.59 -0.39 -3.85
C PHE A 130 13.10 -0.18 -3.92
N GLY A 131 13.94 -1.21 -3.73
CA GLY A 131 15.40 -1.04 -3.75
C GLY A 131 15.92 -0.16 -2.61
N LEU A 132 15.17 -0.09 -1.51
CA LEU A 132 15.61 0.68 -0.35
C LEU A 132 16.90 0.03 0.18
N GLU A 133 17.88 0.86 0.52
CA GLU A 133 19.14 0.43 1.16
C GLU A 133 19.20 0.82 2.64
N ASN A 134 18.34 1.74 3.09
CA ASN A 134 18.31 2.22 4.46
C ASN A 134 18.09 1.07 5.46
N GLU A 135 18.93 0.96 6.49
CA GLU A 135 18.93 -0.17 7.43
C GLU A 135 17.74 -0.15 8.39
N ASN A 136 17.14 1.02 8.61
CA ASN A 136 16.09 1.20 9.61
C ASN A 136 14.72 0.78 9.09
N GLY A 137 13.94 0.12 9.94
CA GLY A 137 12.56 -0.24 9.65
C GLY A 137 11.74 -0.53 10.91
N LEU A 138 10.60 -1.19 10.71
CA LEU A 138 9.66 -1.52 11.79
C LEU A 138 10.28 -2.36 12.91
N ARG A 139 11.25 -3.23 12.58
CA ARG A 139 12.00 -3.98 13.59
C ARG A 139 12.69 -3.07 14.60
N ASP A 140 13.35 -2.00 14.14
CA ASP A 140 14.07 -1.06 15.01
C ASP A 140 13.09 -0.21 15.84
N TYR A 141 11.94 0.13 15.27
CA TYR A 141 10.87 0.77 16.03
C TYR A 141 10.38 -0.13 17.16
N PHE A 142 10.13 -1.42 16.90
CA PHE A 142 9.62 -2.35 17.91
C PHE A 142 10.67 -2.75 18.95
N LEU A 143 11.89 -3.06 18.52
CA LEU A 143 12.91 -3.67 19.38
C LEU A 143 13.88 -2.67 19.99
N SER A 144 14.23 -1.61 19.25
CA SER A 144 15.25 -0.63 19.66
C SER A 144 14.66 0.70 20.09
N GLY A 145 13.35 0.87 19.99
CA GLY A 145 12.66 2.07 20.41
C GLY A 145 12.84 3.27 19.49
N LYS A 146 13.29 3.05 18.25
CA LYS A 146 13.52 4.13 17.29
C LYS A 146 12.21 4.90 17.01
N PRO A 147 12.24 6.24 16.93
CA PRO A 147 11.05 7.03 16.62
C PRO A 147 10.45 6.66 15.26
N LEU A 148 9.11 6.68 15.15
CA LEU A 148 8.41 6.38 13.91
C LEU A 148 8.76 7.37 12.78
N SER A 149 9.03 8.63 13.14
CA SER A 149 9.47 9.68 12.22
C SER A 149 10.70 9.30 11.40
N ASP A 150 11.59 8.49 11.98
CA ASP A 150 12.91 8.20 11.42
C ASP A 150 12.89 7.01 10.45
N ILE A 151 11.75 6.32 10.36
CA ILE A 151 11.60 5.11 9.54
C ILE A 151 10.58 5.27 8.41
N PHE A 152 9.94 6.43 8.29
CA PHE A 152 9.14 6.74 7.10
C PHE A 152 10.05 6.91 5.88
N VAL A 153 9.65 6.29 4.77
CA VAL A 153 10.37 6.39 3.49
C VAL A 153 9.41 6.84 2.39
N SER A 154 9.76 7.91 1.67
CA SER A 154 9.08 8.30 0.44
C SER A 154 9.85 7.74 -0.75
N PRO A 155 9.29 6.79 -1.53
CA PRO A 155 9.98 6.09 -2.60
C PRO A 155 10.03 6.88 -3.93
N GLY A 156 9.91 8.21 -3.90
CA GLY A 156 9.83 9.01 -5.13
C GLY A 156 8.55 8.79 -5.94
N ILE A 157 7.51 8.23 -5.32
CA ILE A 157 6.17 8.07 -5.91
C ILE A 157 5.22 8.98 -5.13
N ASP A 158 4.57 9.89 -5.86
CA ASP A 158 3.65 10.87 -5.26
C ASP A 158 2.59 10.20 -4.39
N ARG A 159 2.33 10.81 -3.23
CA ARG A 159 1.29 10.41 -2.26
C ARG A 159 1.50 9.00 -1.65
N LEU A 160 2.62 8.34 -1.92
CA LEU A 160 3.02 7.08 -1.30
C LEU A 160 4.10 7.32 -0.23
N THR A 161 3.92 6.70 0.95
CA THR A 161 4.98 6.53 1.94
C THR A 161 4.98 5.08 2.38
N ILE A 162 6.14 4.61 2.81
CA ILE A 162 6.37 3.25 3.24
C ILE A 162 6.89 3.27 4.67
N LEU A 163 6.43 2.32 5.48
CA LEU A 163 7.08 1.86 6.69
C LEU A 163 7.69 0.49 6.39
N PRO A 164 8.98 0.43 6.02
CA PRO A 164 9.60 -0.80 5.60
C PRO A 164 9.87 -1.71 6.79
N GLY A 165 9.80 -3.02 6.55
CA GLY A 165 10.36 -4.02 7.43
C GLY A 165 11.84 -4.21 7.08
N ARG A 166 12.69 -4.42 8.09
CA ARG A 166 14.12 -4.65 7.93
C ARG A 166 14.65 -5.61 8.96
N GLY A 167 15.43 -6.58 8.50
CA GLY A 167 15.88 -7.69 9.34
C GLY A 167 14.74 -8.59 9.79
N GLN A 168 15.07 -9.84 10.08
CA GLN A 168 14.12 -10.77 10.66
C GLN A 168 13.97 -10.49 12.16
N ALA A 169 12.72 -10.42 12.63
CA ALA A 169 12.41 -10.45 14.05
C ALA A 169 12.00 -11.87 14.48
N VAL A 170 12.63 -12.37 15.55
CA VAL A 170 12.19 -13.59 16.24
C VAL A 170 11.06 -13.21 17.21
N GLY A 171 10.02 -14.03 17.31
CA GLY A 171 8.85 -13.72 18.15
C GLY A 171 8.00 -12.58 17.60
N SER A 172 7.73 -12.58 16.30
CA SER A 172 6.97 -11.52 15.62
C SER A 172 5.56 -11.37 16.20
N SER A 173 4.89 -12.46 16.55
CA SER A 173 3.55 -12.46 17.14
C SER A 173 3.51 -11.79 18.52
N GLU A 174 4.51 -12.02 19.37
CA GLU A 174 4.64 -11.37 20.68
C GLU A 174 4.89 -9.87 20.53
N ILE A 175 5.70 -9.48 19.54
CA ILE A 175 5.94 -8.07 19.23
C ILE A 175 4.65 -7.38 18.77
N LEU A 176 3.90 -8.03 17.86
CA LEU A 176 2.69 -7.49 17.25
C LEU A 176 1.48 -7.47 18.20
N SER A 177 1.42 -8.40 19.15
CA SER A 177 0.41 -8.37 20.24
C SER A 177 0.78 -7.40 21.37
N GLY A 178 2.02 -6.90 21.38
CA GLY A 178 2.52 -5.99 22.40
C GLY A 178 1.97 -4.55 22.31
N PRO A 179 2.15 -3.75 23.38
CA PRO A 179 1.61 -2.39 23.46
C PRO A 179 2.18 -1.44 22.39
N ARG A 180 3.40 -1.70 21.90
CA ARG A 180 4.02 -0.86 20.85
C ARG A 180 3.28 -0.93 19.52
N MET A 181 2.59 -2.03 19.22
CA MET A 181 1.77 -2.14 18.00
C MET A 181 0.56 -1.21 18.08
N LYS A 182 -0.13 -1.17 19.22
CA LYS A 182 -1.19 -0.20 19.47
C LYS A 182 -0.68 1.24 19.37
N THR A 183 0.50 1.52 19.92
CA THR A 183 1.15 2.84 19.77
C THR A 183 1.43 3.18 18.30
N LEU A 184 1.95 2.23 17.51
CA LEU A 184 2.21 2.42 16.09
C LEU A 184 0.94 2.83 15.34
N VAL A 185 -0.16 2.11 15.53
CA VAL A 185 -1.44 2.38 14.86
C VAL A 185 -2.00 3.74 15.26
N ASN A 186 -1.92 4.10 16.55
CA ASN A 186 -2.34 5.41 17.03
C ASN A 186 -1.48 6.55 16.44
N GLU A 187 -0.17 6.36 16.36
CA GLU A 187 0.74 7.32 15.72
C GLU A 187 0.46 7.46 14.21
N ILE A 188 0.17 6.37 13.50
CA ILE A 188 -0.22 6.41 12.08
C ILE A 188 -1.53 7.20 11.92
N ASN A 189 -2.56 6.88 12.71
CA ASN A 189 -3.88 7.49 12.60
C ASN A 189 -3.87 8.97 12.99
N SER A 190 -3.08 9.37 13.99
CA SER A 190 -2.99 10.76 14.43
C SER A 190 -2.32 11.69 13.41
N ARG A 191 -1.44 11.17 12.56
CA ARG A 191 -0.72 11.97 11.55
C ARG A 191 -1.57 12.34 10.34
N ASN A 192 -2.42 11.43 9.87
CA ASN A 192 -3.31 11.69 8.73
C ASN A 192 -4.49 10.71 8.72
N GLN A 193 -5.64 11.16 9.22
CA GLN A 193 -6.84 10.32 9.37
C GLN A 193 -7.48 9.92 8.02
N SER A 194 -7.25 10.70 6.96
CA SER A 194 -7.81 10.46 5.63
C SER A 194 -6.93 9.57 4.75
N ARG A 195 -5.80 9.10 5.28
CA ARG A 195 -4.85 8.28 4.55
C ARG A 195 -5.31 6.82 4.50
N ILE A 196 -5.15 6.19 3.34
CA ILE A 196 -5.34 4.74 3.21
C ILE A 196 -4.10 4.02 3.74
N VAL A 197 -4.28 3.08 4.66
CA VAL A 197 -3.19 2.27 5.22
C VAL A 197 -3.31 0.82 4.75
N ILE A 198 -2.27 0.33 4.09
CA ILE A 198 -2.16 -1.04 3.59
C ILE A 198 -1.11 -1.77 4.42
N PHE A 199 -1.51 -2.84 5.08
CA PHE A 199 -0.60 -3.69 5.86
C PHE A 199 -0.25 -4.95 5.05
N ASP A 200 1.02 -5.12 4.65
CA ASP A 200 1.52 -6.42 4.16
C ASP A 200 1.80 -7.31 5.36
N LEU A 201 1.15 -8.47 5.43
CA LEU A 201 1.25 -9.42 6.54
C LEU A 201 1.82 -10.77 6.08
N PRO A 202 2.38 -11.60 6.98
CA PRO A 202 2.80 -12.96 6.62
C PRO A 202 1.60 -13.84 6.25
N PRO A 203 1.81 -15.06 5.72
CA PRO A 203 0.71 -15.98 5.42
C PRO A 203 -0.01 -16.49 6.67
N VAL A 204 -1.34 -16.57 6.60
CA VAL A 204 -2.23 -16.91 7.74
C VAL A 204 -1.95 -18.30 8.32
N LEU A 205 -1.56 -19.27 7.49
CA LEU A 205 -1.30 -20.65 7.96
C LEU A 205 0.15 -20.86 8.40
N ALA A 206 1.02 -19.86 8.26
CA ALA A 206 2.44 -19.98 8.58
C ALA A 206 2.78 -19.42 9.97
N THR A 207 2.06 -18.38 10.41
CA THR A 207 2.24 -17.76 11.73
C THR A 207 0.91 -17.22 12.26
N ASP A 208 0.89 -16.86 13.54
CA ASP A 208 -0.23 -16.24 14.23
C ASP A 208 -0.21 -14.70 14.18
N ASP A 209 0.79 -14.07 13.58
CA ASP A 209 0.92 -12.60 13.39
C ASP A 209 -0.36 -11.97 12.82
N VAL A 210 -1.01 -12.63 11.86
CA VAL A 210 -2.25 -12.13 11.24
C VAL A 210 -3.35 -12.04 12.28
N LEU A 211 -3.53 -13.11 13.08
CA LEU A 211 -4.53 -13.17 14.14
C LEU A 211 -4.23 -12.15 15.25
N ALA A 212 -2.96 -12.02 15.63
CA ALA A 212 -2.50 -11.06 16.65
C ALA A 212 -2.74 -9.59 16.25
N THR A 213 -2.96 -9.31 14.96
CA THR A 213 -3.12 -7.95 14.43
C THR A 213 -4.51 -7.65 13.88
N MET A 214 -5.45 -8.59 13.95
CA MET A 214 -6.78 -8.43 13.34
C MET A 214 -7.52 -7.18 13.81
N ASP A 215 -7.29 -6.67 15.01
CA ASP A 215 -7.99 -5.50 15.53
C ASP A 215 -7.44 -4.14 15.02
N TYR A 216 -6.35 -4.14 14.27
CA TYR A 216 -5.62 -2.92 13.89
C TYR A 216 -5.88 -2.38 12.48
N TYR A 217 -6.67 -3.08 11.68
CA TYR A 217 -7.05 -2.67 10.32
C TYR A 217 -8.53 -2.96 10.09
N ASP A 218 -9.22 -2.30 9.16
CA ASP A 218 -10.68 -2.48 9.03
C ASP A 218 -11.08 -3.79 8.34
N ALA A 219 -10.30 -4.21 7.34
CA ALA A 219 -10.63 -5.35 6.49
C ALA A 219 -9.39 -6.12 5.98
N ILE A 220 -9.61 -7.26 5.35
CA ILE A 220 -8.58 -8.11 4.75
C ILE A 220 -8.82 -8.29 3.25
N LEU A 221 -7.75 -8.25 2.47
CA LEU A 221 -7.69 -8.72 1.10
C LEU A 221 -6.87 -10.02 1.05
N LEU A 222 -7.50 -11.11 0.64
CA LEU A 222 -6.86 -12.43 0.62
C LEU A 222 -6.30 -12.75 -0.78
N VAL A 223 -4.99 -12.99 -0.88
CA VAL A 223 -4.31 -13.36 -2.12
C VAL A 223 -4.19 -14.88 -2.23
N VAL A 224 -4.60 -15.43 -3.37
CA VAL A 224 -4.64 -16.86 -3.67
C VAL A 224 -3.82 -17.11 -4.95
N GLU A 225 -2.95 -18.11 -4.95
CA GLU A 225 -2.15 -18.48 -6.13
C GLU A 225 -2.91 -19.45 -7.02
N GLU A 226 -3.07 -19.11 -8.30
CA GLU A 226 -3.66 -20.02 -9.28
C GLU A 226 -2.85 -21.33 -9.37
N GLY A 227 -3.56 -22.46 -9.32
CA GLY A 227 -2.97 -23.79 -9.46
C GLY A 227 -2.12 -24.28 -8.28
N LYS A 228 -1.86 -23.45 -7.25
CA LYS A 228 -1.09 -23.88 -6.07
C LYS A 228 -1.82 -23.80 -4.75
N SER A 229 -2.57 -22.72 -4.50
CA SER A 229 -3.33 -22.60 -3.25
C SER A 229 -4.43 -23.64 -3.21
N GLN A 230 -4.38 -24.53 -2.22
CA GLN A 230 -5.35 -25.63 -2.14
C GLN A 230 -6.70 -25.12 -1.61
N PRO A 231 -7.84 -25.61 -2.13
CA PRO A 231 -9.16 -25.19 -1.65
C PRO A 231 -9.35 -25.32 -0.13
N ASP A 232 -8.78 -26.36 0.47
CA ASP A 232 -8.88 -26.59 1.92
C ASP A 232 -8.00 -25.63 2.75
N GLU A 233 -6.86 -25.19 2.22
CA GLU A 233 -6.04 -24.14 2.83
C GLU A 233 -6.78 -22.80 2.82
N VAL A 234 -7.45 -22.48 1.71
CA VAL A 234 -8.28 -21.27 1.59
C VAL A 234 -9.45 -21.33 2.58
N LYS A 235 -10.18 -22.45 2.65
CA LYS A 235 -11.27 -22.63 3.63
C LYS A 235 -10.79 -22.50 5.07
N LYS A 236 -9.66 -23.15 5.42
CA LYS A 236 -9.06 -23.06 6.76
C LYS A 236 -8.67 -21.62 7.09
N THR A 237 -8.11 -20.90 6.12
CA THR A 237 -7.77 -19.48 6.25
C THR A 237 -9.00 -18.63 6.51
N LEU A 238 -10.06 -18.78 5.70
CA LEU A 238 -11.30 -18.04 5.89
C LEU A 238 -11.97 -18.33 7.24
N LYS A 239 -11.85 -19.56 7.74
CA LYS A 239 -12.32 -19.92 9.08
C LYS A 239 -11.52 -19.22 10.18
N LEU A 240 -10.19 -19.16 10.06
CA LEU A 240 -9.32 -18.45 11.01
C LEU A 240 -9.56 -16.94 11.00
N LEU A 241 -9.86 -16.37 9.83
CA LEU A 241 -10.17 -14.94 9.67
C LEU A 241 -11.64 -14.59 9.94
N SER A 242 -12.44 -15.57 10.40
CA SER A 242 -13.86 -15.34 10.68
C SER A 242 -14.04 -14.22 11.73
N GLY A 243 -15.02 -13.35 11.50
CA GLY A 243 -15.25 -12.16 12.33
C GLY A 243 -14.54 -10.90 11.84
N LYS A 244 -13.62 -10.99 10.87
CA LYS A 244 -13.05 -9.82 10.18
C LYS A 244 -13.73 -9.54 8.85
N ASN A 245 -13.82 -8.26 8.50
CA ASN A 245 -14.32 -7.86 7.19
C ASN A 245 -13.36 -8.34 6.08
N LEU A 246 -13.92 -8.88 5.00
CA LEU A 246 -13.17 -9.33 3.84
C LEU A 246 -13.53 -8.45 2.64
N LEU A 247 -12.55 -7.74 2.07
CA LEU A 247 -12.71 -6.96 0.84
C LEU A 247 -12.93 -7.86 -0.38
N GLY A 248 -12.44 -9.09 -0.29
CA GLY A 248 -12.54 -10.13 -1.31
C GLY A 248 -11.26 -10.94 -1.43
N THR A 249 -11.13 -11.63 -2.56
CA THR A 249 -9.95 -12.40 -2.93
C THR A 249 -9.30 -11.86 -4.19
N VAL A 250 -7.98 -12.01 -4.30
CA VAL A 250 -7.20 -11.77 -5.53
C VAL A 250 -6.61 -13.09 -5.97
N LEU A 251 -7.00 -13.57 -7.16
CA LEU A 251 -6.32 -14.68 -7.82
C LEU A 251 -5.07 -14.14 -8.50
N ASN A 252 -3.90 -14.58 -8.05
CA ASN A 252 -2.61 -14.12 -8.53
C ASN A 252 -1.87 -15.21 -9.32
N LYS A 253 -0.94 -14.78 -10.19
CA LYS A 253 -0.18 -15.62 -11.13
C LYS A 253 -1.08 -16.41 -12.09
N SER A 254 -2.22 -15.83 -12.44
CA SER A 254 -3.12 -16.47 -13.41
C SER A 254 -2.47 -16.53 -14.79
N GLN A 255 -2.61 -17.65 -15.47
CA GLN A 255 -2.14 -17.83 -16.85
C GLN A 255 -3.07 -17.15 -17.86
N ASN A 256 -4.30 -16.83 -17.47
CA ASN A 256 -5.28 -16.20 -18.33
C ASN A 256 -5.47 -14.73 -17.91
N PRO A 257 -5.47 -13.78 -18.86
CA PRO A 257 -5.90 -12.43 -18.56
C PRO A 257 -7.37 -12.45 -18.09
N PRO A 258 -7.79 -11.50 -17.23
CA PRO A 258 -9.19 -11.41 -16.81
C PRO A 258 -10.13 -11.40 -18.02
N GLU A 259 -11.15 -12.25 -18.04
CA GLU A 259 -12.12 -12.38 -19.17
C GLU A 259 -12.81 -11.05 -19.53
N TYR A 260 -12.80 -10.07 -18.63
CA TYR A 260 -13.40 -8.75 -18.81
C TYR A 260 -12.44 -7.71 -19.43
N LEU A 261 -11.16 -8.04 -19.62
CA LEU A 261 -10.24 -7.24 -20.43
C LEU A 261 -10.43 -7.63 -21.89
N GLY A 262 -11.60 -7.31 -22.42
CA GLY A 262 -11.94 -7.56 -23.82
C GLY A 262 -11.04 -6.74 -24.75
N TYR A 263 -10.12 -7.44 -25.41
CA TYR A 263 -9.60 -7.06 -26.72
C TYR A 263 -10.05 -8.13 -27.73
#